data_AF-A0A7W2RMH3-F1
#
_entry.id   AF-A0A7W2RMH3-F1
#
_cell.length_a   1.000
_cell.length_b   1.000
_cell.length_c   1.000
_cell.angle_alpha   90.00
_cell.angle_beta   90.00
_cell.angle_gamma   90.00
#
_symmetry.space_group_name_H-M   'P 1'
#
loop_
_entity.id
_entity.type
_entity.pdbx_description
1 polymer ?
#
loop_
_entity_poly.entity_id
_entity_poly.type
_entity_poly.pdbx_seq_one_letter_code
_entity_poly.pdbx_strand_id
1 'polypeptide(L)'
;MGHTRKRHYNQYSLAFKLHAVLLASQSGILAKDVASSLGIHPIMLYRWCMEYRKESLFTHPLMKNHQMEKSFKEKKPVSPEKLELAKANVRIKKLEKQLARSEEDIEILKKFERFLKENP
;
A
#
# COMPACT_ATOMS: atom_id res chain seq x y z
N MET A 1 -11.72 -36.58 -13.30
CA MET A 1 -11.44 -35.13 -13.36
C MET A 1 -9.96 -34.90 -13.05
N GLY A 2 -9.15 -34.55 -14.06
CA GLY A 2 -7.70 -34.44 -13.92
C GLY A 2 -7.29 -33.24 -13.07
N HIS A 3 -6.56 -33.47 -11.98
CA HIS A 3 -6.01 -32.39 -11.15
C HIS A 3 -4.77 -31.83 -11.84
N THR A 4 -4.83 -30.60 -12.33
CA THR A 4 -3.65 -29.90 -12.85
C THR A 4 -2.81 -29.42 -11.67
N ARG A 5 -1.64 -30.04 -11.46
CA ARG A 5 -0.69 -29.57 -10.45
C ARG A 5 -0.22 -28.16 -10.83
N LYS A 6 -0.28 -27.21 -9.90
CA LYS A 6 0.22 -25.85 -10.13
C LYS A 6 1.74 -25.92 -10.32
N ARG A 7 2.21 -25.46 -11.49
CA ARG A 7 3.65 -25.30 -11.76
C ARG A 7 4.12 -24.05 -11.02
N HIS A 8 5.11 -24.21 -10.14
CA HIS A 8 5.80 -23.10 -9.49
C HIS A 8 6.89 -22.59 -10.44
N TYR A 9 6.70 -21.40 -10.99
CA TYR A 9 7.74 -20.73 -11.75
C TYR A 9 8.61 -19.94 -10.78
N ASN A 10 9.94 -20.04 -10.92
CA ASN A 10 10.88 -19.19 -10.20
C ASN A 10 10.61 -17.74 -10.61
N GLN A 11 10.20 -16.92 -9.64
CA GLN A 11 9.91 -15.52 -9.86
C GLN A 11 11.21 -14.71 -9.72
N TYR A 12 11.45 -13.78 -10.65
CA TYR A 12 12.56 -12.84 -10.53
C TYR A 12 12.25 -11.76 -9.50
N SER A 13 13.23 -11.47 -8.64
CA SER A 13 13.12 -10.41 -7.65
C SER A 13 12.96 -9.04 -8.31
N LEU A 14 12.33 -8.12 -7.60
CA LEU A 14 12.03 -6.79 -8.13
C LEU A 14 13.31 -5.98 -8.43
N ALA A 15 14.28 -6.05 -7.53
CA ALA A 15 15.58 -5.39 -7.69
C ALA A 15 16.29 -5.90 -8.96
N PHE A 16 16.21 -7.20 -9.23
CA PHE A 16 16.81 -7.79 -10.42
C PHE A 16 16.15 -7.30 -11.71
N LYS A 17 14.81 -7.22 -11.76
CA LYS A 17 14.09 -6.67 -12.92
C LYS A 17 14.46 -5.21 -13.18
N LEU A 18 14.54 -4.39 -12.13
CA LEU A 18 14.92 -2.98 -12.26
C LEU A 18 16.35 -2.81 -12.75
N HIS A 19 17.28 -3.62 -12.21
CA HIS A 19 18.66 -3.61 -12.68
C HIS A 19 18.77 -3.97 -14.17
N ALA A 20 18.03 -5.00 -14.61
CA ALA A 20 18.00 -5.41 -16.00
C ALA A 20 17.41 -4.31 -16.93
N VAL A 21 16.34 -3.63 -16.49
CA VAL A 21 15.73 -2.52 -17.24
C VAL A 21 16.67 -1.31 -17.31
N LEU A 22 17.37 -0.98 -16.22
CA LEU A 22 18.34 0.10 -16.19
C LEU A 22 19.49 -0.14 -17.19
N LEU A 23 20.04 -1.36 -17.21
CA LEU A 23 21.08 -1.76 -18.18
C LEU A 23 20.58 -1.65 -19.63
N ALA A 24 19.33 -2.04 -19.88
CA ALA A 24 18.71 -1.95 -21.20
C ALA A 24 18.35 -0.51 -21.62
N SER A 25 18.31 0.44 -20.69
CA SER A 25 18.02 1.86 -20.97
C SER A 25 19.25 2.65 -21.40
N GLN A 26 20.45 2.09 -21.27
CA GLN A 26 21.69 2.74 -21.66
C GLN A 26 21.78 2.88 -23.20
N SER A 27 22.20 4.04 -23.69
CA SER A 27 22.34 4.31 -25.12
C SER A 27 23.34 3.35 -25.78
N GLY A 28 22.94 2.72 -26.89
CA GLY A 28 23.80 1.87 -27.71
C GLY A 28 23.83 0.39 -27.32
N ILE A 29 23.10 -0.01 -26.27
CA ILE A 29 23.01 -1.41 -25.85
C ILE A 29 21.67 -2.00 -26.31
N LEU A 30 21.70 -3.17 -26.95
CA LEU A 30 20.50 -3.89 -27.32
C LEU A 30 19.99 -4.72 -26.14
N ALA A 31 18.68 -4.71 -25.91
CA ALA A 31 18.03 -5.54 -24.90
C ALA A 31 18.32 -7.04 -25.10
N LYS A 32 18.55 -7.49 -26.33
CA LYS A 32 18.94 -8.88 -26.63
C LYS A 32 20.27 -9.25 -25.98
N ASP A 33 21.23 -8.35 -25.99
CA ASP A 33 22.58 -8.60 -25.49
C ASP A 33 22.60 -8.58 -23.96
N VAL A 34 21.87 -7.64 -23.35
CA VAL A 34 21.64 -7.59 -21.90
C VAL A 34 20.95 -8.86 -21.41
N ALA A 35 19.93 -9.33 -22.13
CA ALA A 35 19.22 -10.55 -21.78
C ALA A 35 20.13 -11.78 -21.88
N SER A 36 20.97 -11.85 -22.93
CA SER A 36 21.94 -12.94 -23.11
C SER A 36 22.98 -12.96 -21.98
N SER A 37 23.48 -11.79 -21.57
CA SER A 37 24.42 -11.64 -20.46
C SER A 37 23.82 -12.03 -19.10
N LEU A 38 22.56 -11.65 -18.85
CA LEU A 38 21.86 -11.99 -17.61
C LEU A 38 21.28 -13.41 -17.59
N GLY A 39 21.38 -14.17 -18.70
CA GLY A 39 20.80 -15.50 -18.83
C GLY A 39 19.27 -15.52 -18.84
N ILE A 40 18.64 -14.44 -19.29
CA ILE A 40 17.18 -14.25 -19.32
C ILE A 40 16.69 -14.32 -20.77
N HIS A 41 15.46 -14.77 -20.98
CA HIS A 41 14.83 -14.69 -22.29
C HIS A 41 14.58 -13.22 -22.71
N PRO A 42 15.01 -12.76 -23.91
CA PRO A 42 14.88 -11.37 -24.35
C PRO A 42 13.46 -10.81 -24.27
N ILE A 43 12.44 -11.62 -24.58
CA ILE A 43 11.02 -11.25 -24.47
C ILE A 43 10.66 -10.79 -23.04
N MET A 44 11.24 -11.39 -22.00
CA MET A 44 10.96 -10.98 -20.62
C MET A 44 11.54 -9.60 -20.33
N LEU A 45 12.73 -9.30 -20.84
CA LEU A 45 13.35 -7.99 -20.67
C LEU A 45 12.55 -6.90 -21.40
N TYR A 46 12.12 -7.16 -22.64
CA TYR A 46 11.21 -6.25 -23.36
C TYR A 46 9.93 -5.98 -22.59
N ARG A 47 9.32 -7.02 -22.02
CA ARG A 47 8.12 -6.89 -21.20
C ARG A 47 8.37 -6.02 -19.96
N TRP A 48 9.49 -6.21 -19.25
CA TRP A 48 9.83 -5.37 -18.09
C TRP A 48 10.10 -3.91 -18.48
N CYS A 49 10.77 -3.65 -19.61
CA CYS A 49 10.95 -2.28 -20.11
C CYS A 49 9.61 -1.60 -20.44
N MET A 50 8.65 -2.34 -20.99
CA MET A 50 7.29 -1.84 -21.25
C MET A 50 6.52 -1.58 -19.96
N GLU A 51 6.60 -2.48 -18.98
CA GLU A 51 5.99 -2.30 -17.67
C GLU A 51 6.60 -1.09 -16.94
N TYR A 52 7.91 -0.81 -17.10
CA TYR A 52 8.63 0.33 -16.51
C TYR A 52 8.09 1.65 -17.04
N ARG A 53 7.93 1.76 -18.37
CA ARG A 53 7.37 2.95 -19.03
C ARG A 53 5.91 3.22 -18.68
N LYS A 54 5.15 2.18 -18.35
CA LYS A 54 3.72 2.27 -17.98
C LYS A 54 3.50 2.51 -16.47
N GLU A 55 4.56 2.69 -15.69
CA GLU A 55 4.55 2.76 -14.21
C GLU A 55 3.86 1.55 -13.52
N SER A 56 3.56 0.48 -14.27
CA SER A 56 2.78 -0.67 -13.83
C SER A 56 3.64 -1.82 -13.28
N LEU A 57 4.96 -1.63 -13.16
CA LEU A 57 5.91 -2.68 -12.75
C LEU A 57 5.61 -3.34 -11.40
N PHE A 58 4.81 -2.70 -10.56
CA PHE A 58 4.71 -3.06 -9.15
C PHE A 58 3.30 -3.41 -8.67
N THR A 59 2.29 -3.37 -9.55
CA THR A 59 0.89 -3.52 -9.15
C THR A 59 0.28 -4.88 -9.45
N HIS A 60 1.05 -5.85 -9.98
CA HIS A 60 0.48 -7.18 -10.19
C HIS A 60 0.37 -7.93 -8.85
N PRO A 61 -0.83 -8.31 -8.38
CA PRO A 61 -1.02 -8.99 -7.08
C PRO A 61 -0.35 -10.38 -7.01
N LEU A 62 0.14 -10.90 -8.13
CA LEU A 62 0.84 -12.18 -8.26
C LEU A 62 2.35 -12.08 -7.95
N MET A 63 2.91 -10.85 -7.89
CA MET A 63 4.27 -10.57 -7.41
C MET A 63 4.32 -10.32 -5.89
N LYS A 64 3.26 -10.67 -5.16
CA LYS A 64 3.36 -10.91 -3.72
C LYS A 64 4.19 -12.16 -3.53
N ASN A 65 5.50 -11.97 -3.44
CA ASN A 65 6.45 -12.95 -2.95
C ASN A 65 5.86 -13.59 -1.67
N HIS A 66 5.24 -14.76 -1.81
CA HIS A 66 4.87 -15.61 -0.66
C HIS A 66 6.11 -16.33 -0.09
N GLN A 67 7.31 -15.95 -0.54
CA GLN A 67 8.60 -16.37 -0.02
C GLN A 67 9.58 -15.19 0.02
N MET A 68 9.11 -14.03 0.47
CA MET A 68 9.92 -13.32 1.45
C MET A 68 9.34 -13.74 2.79
N GLU A 69 10.00 -14.70 3.43
CA GLU A 69 10.06 -14.72 4.88
C GLU A 69 10.16 -13.28 5.37
N LYS A 70 9.31 -12.90 6.33
CA LYS A 70 9.54 -11.83 7.32
C LYS A 70 10.82 -11.00 7.04
N SER A 71 10.86 -10.27 5.94
CA SER A 71 11.63 -9.06 5.87
C SER A 71 10.78 -8.22 6.79
N PHE A 72 11.24 -8.16 8.04
CA PHE A 72 10.98 -7.05 8.91
C PHE A 72 10.78 -5.88 7.97
N LYS A 73 9.53 -5.42 7.85
CA LYS A 73 9.36 -3.99 7.71
C LYS A 73 10.27 -3.52 8.84
N GLU A 74 11.41 -2.96 8.49
CA GLU A 74 12.00 -1.98 9.35
C GLU A 74 10.83 -1.02 9.54
N LYS A 75 10.08 -1.28 10.61
CA LYS A 75 9.33 -0.28 11.31
C LYS A 75 10.46 0.69 11.56
N LYS A 76 10.66 1.68 10.67
CA LYS A 76 11.38 2.90 11.02
C LYS A 76 10.91 3.15 12.45
N PRO A 77 11.78 3.11 13.47
CA PRO A 77 11.34 3.12 14.85
C PRO A 77 10.33 4.24 14.91
N VAL A 78 9.06 3.88 15.11
CA VAL A 78 7.99 4.87 15.05
C VAL A 78 8.35 5.75 16.22
N SER A 79 8.89 6.94 15.93
CA SER A 79 9.33 7.88 16.97
C SER A 79 8.24 7.87 18.04
N PRO A 80 8.58 7.74 19.33
CA PRO A 80 7.58 7.70 20.40
C PRO A 80 6.57 8.85 20.24
N GLU A 81 7.01 9.99 19.74
CA GLU A 81 6.19 11.15 19.36
C GLU A 81 5.07 10.82 18.37
N LYS A 82 5.32 9.99 17.35
CA LYS A 82 4.29 9.60 16.37
C LYS A 82 3.24 8.67 16.98
N LEU A 83 3.63 7.82 17.93
CA LEU A 83 2.69 6.96 18.66
C LEU A 83 1.84 7.82 19.61
N GLU A 84 2.46 8.74 20.34
CA GLU A 84 1.75 9.67 21.22
C GLU A 84 0.82 10.59 20.42
N LEU A 85 1.25 11.09 19.27
CA LEU A 85 0.41 11.89 18.36
C LEU A 85 -0.82 11.08 17.88
N ALA A 86 -0.63 9.81 17.53
CA ALA A 86 -1.74 8.95 17.14
C ALA A 86 -2.74 8.74 18.29
N LYS A 87 -2.26 8.50 19.52
CA LYS A 87 -3.11 8.38 20.72
C LYS A 87 -3.85 9.69 21.01
N ALA A 88 -3.16 10.82 20.91
CA ALA A 88 -3.73 12.15 21.11
C ALA A 88 -4.86 12.42 20.10
N ASN A 89 -4.64 12.13 18.81
CA ASN A 89 -5.65 12.30 17.76
C ASN A 89 -6.90 11.44 18.02
N VAL A 90 -6.72 10.20 18.48
CA VAL A 90 -7.84 9.33 18.87
C VAL A 90 -8.60 9.89 20.07
N ARG A 91 -7.88 10.43 21.06
CA ARG A 91 -8.49 11.04 22.25
C ARG A 91 -9.27 12.31 21.90
N ILE A 92 -8.70 13.18 21.05
CA ILE A 92 -9.35 14.40 20.55
C ILE A 92 -10.67 14.03 19.86
N LYS A 93 -10.63 13.11 18.89
CA LYS A 93 -11.84 12.67 18.17
C LYS A 93 -12.92 12.10 19.10
N LYS A 94 -12.52 11.41 20.17
CA LYS A 94 -13.47 10.89 21.17
C LYS A 94 -14.09 12.01 21.99
N LEU A 95 -13.30 12.99 22.41
CA LEU A 95 -13.78 14.14 23.19
C LEU A 95 -14.72 15.02 22.35
N GLU A 96 -14.37 15.30 21.09
CA GLU A 96 -15.24 16.05 20.17
C GLU A 96 -16.61 15.37 20.01
N LYS A 97 -16.63 14.04 19.86
CA LYS A 97 -17.88 13.28 19.78
C LYS A 97 -18.71 13.37 21.07
N GLN A 98 -18.06 13.43 22.24
CA GLN A 98 -18.77 13.58 23.51
C GLN A 98 -19.34 14.98 23.67
N LEU A 99 -18.59 16.03 23.31
CA LEU A 99 -19.06 17.41 23.31
C LEU A 99 -20.29 17.57 22.40
N ALA A 100 -20.21 17.10 21.15
CA ALA A 100 -21.32 17.17 20.22
C ALA A 100 -22.59 16.51 20.79
N ARG A 101 -22.45 15.31 21.40
CA ARG A 101 -23.58 14.62 22.03
C ARG A 101 -24.18 15.39 23.21
N SER A 102 -23.33 15.97 24.07
CA SER A 102 -23.81 16.77 25.20
C SER A 102 -24.47 18.07 24.74
N GLU A 103 -24.00 18.68 23.65
CA GLU A 103 -24.63 19.86 23.05
C GLU A 103 -26.02 19.53 22.48
N GLU A 104 -26.16 18.38 21.80
CA GLU A 104 -27.46 17.86 21.33
C GLU A 104 -28.43 17.64 22.50
N ASP A 105 -27.97 17.00 23.59
CA ASP A 105 -28.78 16.76 24.78
C ASP A 105 -29.26 18.09 25.41
N ILE A 106 -28.38 19.09 25.51
CA ILE A 106 -28.73 20.43 26.02
C ILE A 106 -29.76 21.11 25.11
N GLU A 107 -29.61 20.99 23.80
CA GLU A 107 -30.54 21.59 22.85
C GLU A 107 -31.94 20.97 22.96
N ILE A 108 -32.01 19.64 23.11
CA ILE A 108 -33.26 18.92 23.34
C ILE A 108 -33.92 19.37 24.64
N LEU A 109 -33.16 19.45 25.73
CA LEU A 109 -33.70 19.88 27.03
C LEU A 109 -34.21 21.32 26.98
N LYS A 110 -33.48 22.24 26.36
CA LYS A 110 -33.92 23.63 26.17
C LYS A 110 -35.20 23.72 25.34
N LYS A 111 -35.33 22.91 24.29
CA LYS A 111 -36.58 22.82 23.50
C LYS A 111 -37.73 22.31 24.35
N PHE A 112 -37.48 21.30 25.19
CA PHE A 112 -38.48 20.73 26.09
C PHE A 112 -38.92 21.72 27.17
N GLU A 113 -38.00 22.45 27.80
CA GLU A 113 -38.32 23.52 28.74
C GLU A 113 -39.20 24.61 28.12
N ARG A 114 -38.89 25.03 26.87
CA ARG A 114 -39.74 25.97 26.14
C ARG A 114 -41.13 25.41 25.89
N PHE A 115 -41.23 24.15 25.47
CA PHE A 115 -42.52 23.48 25.25
C PHE A 115 -43.38 23.44 26.52
N LEU A 116 -42.79 23.11 27.68
CA LEU A 116 -43.49 23.12 28.97
C LEU A 116 -43.93 24.53 29.39
N LYS A 117 -43.17 25.56 29.06
CA LYS A 117 -43.54 26.95 29.36
C LYS A 117 -44.67 27.46 28.46
N GLU A 118 -44.74 27.00 27.21
CA GLU A 118 -45.80 27.34 26.26
C GLU A 118 -47.09 26.52 26.48
N ASN A 119 -46.99 25.31 27.04
CA ASN A 119 -48.11 24.42 27.38
C ASN A 119 -48.11 24.10 28.89
N PRO A 120 -48.60 25.02 29.74
CA PRO A 120 -48.68 24.82 31.19
C PRO A 120 -49.69 23.74 31.62
#